data_AF-A0A069QCZ5-F1
#
_entry.id   AF-A0A069QCZ5-F1
#
_cell.length_a   1.000
_cell.length_b   1.000
_cell.length_c   1.000
_cell.angle_alpha   90.00
_cell.angle_beta   90.00
_cell.angle_gamma   90.00
#
_symmetry.space_group_name_H-M   'P 1'
#
loop_
_entity.id
_entity.type
_entity.pdbx_description
1 polymer ?
#
loop_
_entity_poly.entity_id
_entity_poly.type
_entity_poly.pdbx_seq_one_letter_code
_entity_poly.pdbx_strand_id
1 'polypeptide(L)'
;MMSSKFIFITLSICALSLTGCRDIPADKADLLGDDYRLFQGTIAWDLAKDVEDQNVQEIKRQVKKLKVPVDYKETKFGGTLLMLAVRTNKYRSVKTLLSLGANPNTPNDTVRNFGRNAVIFASMHNWASADILRLLLENGGNPNSVECGVQEDGFGNFNPACNSALFYAVFASFEKVKILIEAGADVNLETSATDVGAMYAAFAHQRMDILLYLLEHGADYHRKFERVNLDDPNYPTFKVSVLYELRLQAFPLDSKMYQEKLKVIAFLKKRGLDYWKYPCPDGTIEIIKREMEFEDEHQLQYYLKKY
;
A
#
# COMPACT_ATOMS: atom_id res chain seq x y z
N MET A 1 69.96 29.12 -19.71
CA MET A 1 68.62 29.29 -20.31
C MET A 1 68.15 27.95 -20.85
N MET A 2 67.07 27.45 -20.25
CA MET A 2 66.02 26.51 -20.73
C MET A 2 66.35 25.45 -21.79
N SER A 3 66.09 24.17 -21.46
CA SER A 3 64.98 23.41 -22.06
C SER A 3 65.03 21.93 -21.61
N SER A 4 64.35 21.60 -20.51
CA SER A 4 63.99 20.20 -20.18
C SER A 4 62.62 19.92 -20.80
N LYS A 5 62.56 18.97 -21.73
CA LYS A 5 61.32 18.54 -22.40
C LYS A 5 60.58 17.58 -21.47
N PHE A 6 59.48 18.04 -20.88
CA PHE A 6 58.49 17.17 -20.24
C PHE A 6 57.68 16.43 -21.31
N ILE A 7 57.75 15.11 -21.30
CA ILE A 7 56.89 14.22 -22.07
C ILE A 7 55.60 14.06 -21.25
N PHE A 8 54.50 14.68 -21.69
CA PHE A 8 53.17 14.38 -21.18
C PHE A 8 52.64 13.10 -21.85
N ILE A 9 52.63 12.00 -21.09
CA ILE A 9 51.86 10.80 -21.45
C ILE A 9 50.41 11.10 -21.05
N THR A 10 49.58 11.46 -22.03
CA THR A 10 48.13 11.51 -21.84
C THR A 10 47.62 10.08 -21.76
N LEU A 11 47.29 9.63 -20.55
CA LEU A 11 46.46 8.45 -20.34
C LEU A 11 45.07 8.74 -20.91
N SER A 12 44.82 8.29 -22.14
CA SER A 12 43.46 8.15 -22.67
C SER A 12 42.77 7.03 -21.91
N ILE A 13 42.16 7.37 -20.78
CA ILE A 13 41.21 6.48 -20.11
C ILE A 13 40.02 6.37 -21.07
N CYS A 14 39.91 5.23 -21.75
CA CYS A 14 38.72 4.82 -22.46
C CYS A 14 37.52 5.00 -21.52
N ALA A 15 36.68 5.99 -21.81
CA ALA A 15 35.31 6.03 -21.34
C ALA A 15 34.56 4.88 -22.04
N LEU A 16 34.79 3.65 -21.56
CA LEU A 16 33.86 2.54 -21.76
C LEU A 16 32.55 3.00 -21.13
N SER A 17 31.64 3.39 -22.00
CA SER A 17 30.31 3.86 -21.64
C SER A 17 29.67 2.86 -20.69
N LEU A 18 29.14 3.36 -19.57
CA LEU A 18 28.32 2.62 -18.60
C LEU A 18 27.14 1.86 -19.24
N THR A 19 26.87 2.09 -20.53
CA THR A 19 25.90 1.35 -21.34
C THR A 19 26.24 -0.14 -21.48
N GLY A 20 27.54 -0.51 -21.53
CA GLY A 20 27.95 -1.90 -21.80
C GLY A 20 27.59 -2.91 -20.70
N CYS A 21 27.48 -2.48 -19.44
CA CYS A 21 27.13 -3.38 -18.33
C CYS A 21 25.63 -3.69 -18.26
N ARG A 22 24.76 -2.84 -18.81
CA ARG A 22 23.30 -3.01 -18.70
C ARG A 22 22.74 -4.00 -19.73
N ASP A 23 23.47 -4.29 -20.80
CA ASP A 23 23.06 -5.25 -21.83
C ASP A 23 23.50 -6.70 -21.51
N ILE A 24 24.14 -6.94 -20.36
CA ILE A 24 24.40 -8.29 -19.85
C ILE A 24 23.06 -8.98 -19.60
N PRO A 25 22.80 -10.18 -20.18
CA PRO A 25 21.57 -10.92 -19.95
C PRO A 25 21.35 -11.17 -18.46
N ALA A 26 20.20 -10.74 -17.95
CA ALA A 26 19.76 -11.00 -16.60
C ALA A 26 18.95 -12.30 -16.55
N ASP A 27 19.20 -13.12 -15.55
CA ASP A 27 18.29 -14.22 -15.22
C ASP A 27 17.01 -13.64 -14.64
N LYS A 28 15.91 -13.74 -15.40
CA LYS A 28 14.61 -13.22 -14.98
C LYS A 28 14.02 -14.01 -13.82
N ALA A 29 14.47 -15.24 -13.54
CA ALA A 29 13.96 -16.06 -12.45
C ALA A 29 14.14 -15.38 -11.08
N ASP A 30 15.23 -14.64 -10.88
CA ASP A 30 15.57 -14.01 -9.60
C ASP A 30 15.11 -12.55 -9.48
N LEU A 31 14.60 -11.96 -10.57
CA LEU A 31 14.20 -10.55 -10.56
C LEU A 31 12.89 -10.30 -9.80
N LEU A 32 12.88 -9.22 -9.02
CA LEU A 32 11.68 -8.69 -8.36
C LEU A 32 10.91 -7.73 -9.29
N GLY A 33 9.65 -7.45 -8.96
CA GLY A 33 8.74 -6.66 -9.80
C GLY A 33 9.09 -5.18 -9.98
N ASP A 34 10.13 -4.67 -9.33
CA ASP A 34 10.69 -3.32 -9.48
C ASP A 34 11.98 -3.28 -10.32
N ASP A 35 12.39 -4.40 -10.92
CA ASP A 35 13.59 -4.44 -11.75
C ASP A 35 13.25 -4.20 -13.23
N TYR A 36 13.79 -3.11 -13.80
CA TYR A 36 13.59 -2.76 -15.21
C TYR A 36 14.13 -3.83 -16.18
N ARG A 37 15.03 -4.72 -15.74
CA ARG A 37 15.57 -5.85 -16.54
C ARG A 37 14.52 -6.90 -16.86
N LEU A 38 13.35 -6.87 -16.23
CA LEU A 38 12.19 -7.68 -16.65
C LEU A 38 11.80 -7.42 -18.13
N PHE A 39 12.06 -6.21 -18.63
CA PHE A 39 11.81 -5.82 -20.02
C PHE A 39 12.96 -6.18 -20.98
N GLN A 40 14.07 -6.76 -20.50
CA GLN A 40 15.21 -7.10 -21.35
C GLN A 40 14.80 -8.10 -22.45
N GLY A 41 15.29 -7.86 -23.66
CA GLY A 41 14.95 -8.66 -24.85
C GLY A 41 13.57 -8.38 -25.43
N THR A 42 12.85 -7.36 -24.94
CA THR A 42 11.54 -6.96 -25.47
C THR A 42 11.61 -5.67 -26.27
N ILE A 43 10.55 -5.36 -27.01
CA ILE A 43 10.40 -4.07 -27.73
C ILE A 43 10.39 -2.85 -26.80
N ALA A 44 10.17 -3.05 -25.50
CA ALA A 44 10.14 -2.00 -24.47
C ALA A 44 11.44 -1.93 -23.66
N TRP A 45 12.50 -2.66 -24.04
CA TRP A 45 13.76 -2.71 -23.29
C TRP A 45 14.41 -1.33 -23.13
N ASP A 46 14.60 -0.61 -24.24
CA ASP A 46 15.19 0.72 -24.20
C ASP A 46 14.29 1.70 -23.44
N LEU A 47 12.97 1.58 -23.60
CA LEU A 47 12.01 2.39 -22.87
C LEU A 47 12.09 2.14 -21.35
N ALA A 48 12.30 0.91 -20.92
CA ALA A 48 12.48 0.56 -19.51
C ALA A 48 13.73 1.20 -18.91
N LYS A 49 14.86 1.21 -19.65
CA LYS A 49 16.08 1.92 -19.25
C LYS A 49 15.82 3.42 -19.07
N ASP A 50 15.16 4.05 -20.03
CA ASP A 50 14.87 5.48 -19.95
C ASP A 50 13.84 5.83 -18.86
N VAL A 51 12.90 4.93 -18.56
CA VAL A 51 12.00 5.05 -17.40
C VAL A 51 12.79 4.99 -16.10
N GLU A 52 13.73 4.06 -15.96
CA GLU A 52 14.59 3.92 -14.78
C GLU A 52 15.50 5.15 -14.58
N ASP A 53 16.09 5.65 -15.66
CA ASP A 53 16.97 6.84 -15.65
C ASP A 53 16.19 8.17 -15.61
N GLN A 54 14.86 8.15 -15.73
CA GLN A 54 14.00 9.34 -15.85
C GLN A 54 14.32 10.23 -17.06
N ASN A 55 14.72 9.64 -18.18
CA ASN A 55 15.01 10.34 -19.42
C ASN A 55 13.72 10.67 -20.20
N VAL A 56 13.02 11.71 -19.73
CA VAL A 56 11.72 12.16 -20.25
C VAL A 56 11.70 12.39 -21.76
N GLN A 57 12.80 12.90 -22.34
CA GLN A 57 12.84 13.17 -23.77
C GLN A 57 12.83 11.88 -24.59
N GLU A 58 13.59 10.89 -24.14
CA GLU A 58 13.68 9.62 -24.82
C GLU A 58 12.41 8.77 -24.61
N ILE A 59 11.83 8.77 -23.42
CA ILE A 59 10.50 8.18 -23.16
C ILE A 59 9.47 8.70 -24.19
N LYS A 60 9.41 10.03 -24.37
CA LYS A 60 8.51 10.66 -25.36
C LYS A 60 8.86 10.26 -26.79
N ARG A 61 10.15 10.20 -27.14
CA ARG A 61 10.61 9.82 -28.49
C ARG A 61 10.21 8.40 -28.82
N GLN A 62 10.47 7.44 -27.92
CA GLN A 62 10.16 6.03 -28.13
C GLN A 62 8.66 5.77 -28.26
N VAL A 63 7.84 6.34 -27.37
CA VAL A 63 6.38 6.13 -27.44
C VAL A 63 5.77 6.85 -28.66
N LYS A 64 6.12 8.12 -28.91
CA LYS A 64 5.45 8.90 -29.99
C LYS A 64 5.99 8.59 -31.39
N LYS A 65 7.31 8.46 -31.54
CA LYS A 65 7.97 8.28 -32.84
C LYS A 65 8.21 6.81 -33.17
N LEU A 66 8.76 6.04 -32.23
CA LEU A 66 9.04 4.61 -32.45
C LEU A 66 7.82 3.71 -32.19
N LYS A 67 6.71 4.28 -31.67
CA LYS A 67 5.45 3.58 -31.43
C LYS A 67 5.60 2.38 -30.47
N VAL A 68 6.57 2.45 -29.54
CA VAL A 68 6.65 1.48 -28.45
C VAL A 68 5.37 1.58 -27.62
N PRO A 69 4.64 0.48 -27.37
CA PRO A 69 3.40 0.51 -26.60
C PRO A 69 3.64 1.01 -25.17
N VAL A 70 2.93 2.08 -24.77
CA VAL A 70 3.13 2.70 -23.45
C VAL A 70 2.69 1.78 -22.29
N ASP A 71 1.67 0.96 -22.52
CA ASP A 71 1.14 -0.03 -21.57
C ASP A 71 1.71 -1.45 -21.81
N TYR A 72 2.91 -1.55 -22.40
CA TYR A 72 3.58 -2.84 -22.54
C TYR A 72 3.74 -3.52 -21.16
N LYS A 73 3.33 -4.79 -21.06
CA LYS A 73 3.43 -5.61 -19.84
C LYS A 73 4.62 -6.56 -19.95
N GLU A 74 5.48 -6.59 -18.93
CA GLU A 74 6.51 -7.62 -18.84
C GLU A 74 5.90 -9.01 -18.55
N THR A 75 6.64 -10.08 -18.87
CA THR A 75 6.07 -11.44 -18.97
C THR A 75 6.01 -12.22 -17.65
N LYS A 76 6.75 -11.81 -16.62
CA LYS A 76 6.88 -12.55 -15.36
C LYS A 76 5.76 -12.22 -14.39
N PHE A 77 5.44 -10.94 -14.21
CA PHE A 77 4.42 -10.47 -13.27
C PHE A 77 3.30 -9.67 -13.94
N GLY A 78 3.37 -9.45 -15.25
CA GLY A 78 2.43 -8.60 -15.98
C GLY A 78 2.60 -7.10 -15.66
N GLY A 79 3.71 -6.65 -15.10
CA GLY A 79 3.91 -5.25 -14.72
C GLY A 79 4.03 -4.31 -15.93
N THR A 80 3.38 -3.15 -15.89
CA THR A 80 3.60 -2.09 -16.89
C THR A 80 4.80 -1.22 -16.52
N LEU A 81 5.31 -0.44 -17.48
CA LEU A 81 6.33 0.58 -17.21
C LEU A 81 5.85 1.67 -16.23
N LEU A 82 4.54 1.97 -16.22
CA LEU A 82 3.96 2.88 -15.24
C LEU A 82 4.06 2.28 -13.83
N MET A 83 3.74 1.00 -13.67
CA MET A 83 3.91 0.31 -12.38
C MET A 83 5.37 0.29 -11.95
N LEU A 84 6.30 -0.02 -12.85
CA LEU A 84 7.74 0.04 -12.56
C LEU A 84 8.14 1.44 -12.06
N ALA A 85 7.74 2.50 -12.76
CA ALA A 85 8.06 3.88 -12.40
C ALA A 85 7.46 4.29 -11.03
N VAL A 86 6.23 3.86 -10.73
CA VAL A 86 5.63 4.01 -9.40
C VAL A 86 6.46 3.23 -8.38
N ARG A 87 6.85 2.00 -8.74
CA ARG A 87 7.56 1.08 -7.87
C ARG A 87 9.01 1.47 -7.57
N THR A 88 9.59 2.36 -8.34
CA THR A 88 10.94 2.89 -8.11
C THR A 88 10.92 4.40 -7.83
N ASN A 89 9.73 4.94 -7.50
CA ASN A 89 9.48 6.34 -7.12
C ASN A 89 9.98 7.37 -8.16
N LYS A 90 9.89 7.02 -9.45
CA LYS A 90 10.39 7.80 -10.60
C LYS A 90 9.34 8.81 -11.05
N TYR A 91 9.09 9.83 -10.23
CA TYR A 91 8.03 10.82 -10.45
C TYR A 91 8.01 11.42 -11.87
N ARG A 92 9.17 11.79 -12.44
CA ARG A 92 9.22 12.37 -13.79
C ARG A 92 8.81 11.37 -14.88
N SER A 93 9.18 10.10 -14.69
CA SER A 93 8.76 9.01 -15.58
C SER A 93 7.26 8.75 -15.45
N VAL A 94 6.72 8.66 -14.23
CA VAL A 94 5.27 8.52 -13.98
C VAL A 94 4.50 9.62 -14.71
N LYS A 95 4.85 10.90 -14.47
CA LYS A 95 4.21 12.05 -15.12
C LYS A 95 4.27 11.97 -16.64
N THR A 96 5.41 11.56 -17.17
CA THR A 96 5.61 11.46 -18.62
C THR A 96 4.78 10.34 -19.22
N LEU A 97 4.80 9.14 -18.63
CA LEU A 97 4.03 7.99 -19.09
C LEU A 97 2.52 8.27 -19.07
N LEU A 98 2.00 8.88 -18.00
CA LEU A 98 0.60 9.31 -17.92
C LEU A 98 0.25 10.33 -19.02
N SER A 99 1.11 11.33 -19.26
CA SER A 99 0.92 12.30 -20.36
C SER A 99 0.99 11.69 -21.77
N LEU A 100 1.49 10.45 -21.87
CA LEU A 100 1.58 9.67 -23.09
C LEU A 100 0.43 8.65 -23.22
N GLY A 101 -0.50 8.64 -22.27
CA GLY A 101 -1.68 7.78 -22.28
C GLY A 101 -1.50 6.43 -21.58
N ALA A 102 -0.48 6.26 -20.74
CA ALA A 102 -0.38 5.07 -19.88
C ALA A 102 -1.61 4.97 -18.98
N ASN A 103 -2.24 3.81 -18.92
CA ASN A 103 -3.45 3.62 -18.11
C ASN A 103 -3.10 3.25 -16.66
N PRO A 104 -3.41 4.11 -15.66
CA PRO A 104 -3.13 3.83 -14.25
C PRO A 104 -3.94 2.67 -13.66
N ASN A 105 -5.00 2.23 -14.36
CA ASN A 105 -5.93 1.21 -13.90
C ASN A 105 -5.65 -0.19 -14.46
N THR A 106 -4.73 -0.32 -15.41
CA THR A 106 -4.35 -1.64 -15.96
C THR A 106 -3.84 -2.53 -14.84
N PRO A 107 -4.39 -3.72 -14.59
CA PRO A 107 -3.87 -4.64 -13.61
C PRO A 107 -2.63 -5.38 -14.15
N ASN A 108 -1.79 -5.87 -13.23
CA ASN A 108 -0.69 -6.77 -13.55
C ASN A 108 -1.22 -8.17 -13.91
N ASP A 109 -0.53 -9.25 -13.58
CA ASP A 109 -1.07 -10.61 -13.75
C ASP A 109 -2.24 -10.86 -12.77
N THR A 110 -3.37 -11.35 -13.29
CA THR A 110 -4.60 -11.65 -12.53
C THR A 110 -4.81 -13.16 -12.33
N VAL A 111 -3.97 -14.01 -12.93
CA VAL A 111 -4.07 -15.48 -12.88
C VAL A 111 -3.05 -16.05 -11.91
N ARG A 112 -1.88 -15.42 -11.79
CA ARG A 112 -0.76 -15.89 -10.94
C ARG A 112 -0.34 -14.88 -9.89
N ASN A 113 -0.96 -13.71 -9.87
CA ASN A 113 -0.61 -12.61 -8.99
C ASN A 113 -1.87 -11.87 -8.55
N PHE A 114 -1.69 -10.86 -7.70
CA PHE A 114 -2.77 -10.15 -7.02
C PHE A 114 -3.64 -9.26 -7.94
N GLY A 115 -3.32 -9.11 -9.24
CA GLY A 115 -4.09 -8.21 -10.12
C GLY A 115 -4.03 -6.74 -9.71
N ARG A 116 -2.88 -6.26 -9.26
CA ARG A 116 -2.64 -4.89 -8.79
C ARG A 116 -2.41 -3.94 -9.95
N ASN A 117 -2.92 -2.71 -9.83
CA ASN A 117 -2.66 -1.62 -10.76
C ASN A 117 -1.73 -0.54 -10.15
N ALA A 118 -1.44 0.53 -10.90
CA ALA A 118 -0.54 1.58 -10.46
C ALA A 118 -1.05 2.34 -9.23
N VAL A 119 -2.37 2.56 -9.12
CA VAL A 119 -3.00 3.21 -7.96
C VAL A 119 -2.82 2.37 -6.70
N ILE A 120 -3.01 1.05 -6.80
CA ILE A 120 -2.81 0.14 -5.68
C ILE A 120 -1.33 0.15 -5.25
N PHE A 121 -0.37 0.04 -6.17
CA PHE A 121 1.06 0.12 -5.83
C PHE A 121 1.44 1.45 -5.17
N ALA A 122 0.89 2.57 -5.63
CA ALA A 122 1.14 3.88 -5.02
C ALA A 122 0.46 4.04 -3.65
N SER A 123 -0.61 3.30 -3.39
CA SER A 123 -1.30 3.28 -2.09
C SER A 123 -0.59 2.38 -1.08
N MET A 124 0.14 1.37 -1.55
CA MET A 124 0.95 0.47 -0.74
C MET A 124 2.21 1.15 -0.19
N HIS A 125 2.54 0.78 1.05
CA HIS A 125 3.80 1.08 1.73
C HIS A 125 4.19 2.57 1.76
N ASN A 126 5.25 2.92 2.49
CA ASN A 126 5.67 4.31 2.65
C ASN A 126 6.66 4.81 1.58
N TRP A 127 7.20 3.91 0.74
CA TRP A 127 8.29 4.25 -0.19
C TRP A 127 7.81 4.89 -1.50
N ALA A 128 6.61 4.56 -1.98
CA ALA A 128 5.99 5.30 -3.08
C ALA A 128 5.46 6.64 -2.57
N SER A 129 5.87 7.75 -3.18
CA SER A 129 5.47 9.09 -2.75
C SER A 129 3.95 9.30 -2.82
N ALA A 130 3.39 10.01 -1.85
CA ALA A 130 2.01 10.51 -1.88
C ALA A 130 1.74 11.38 -3.13
N ASP A 131 2.75 12.09 -3.64
CA ASP A 131 2.64 12.90 -4.86
C ASP A 131 2.44 12.03 -6.11
N ILE A 132 3.01 10.82 -6.14
CA ILE A 132 2.78 9.86 -7.23
C ILE A 132 1.32 9.37 -7.17
N LEU A 133 0.80 9.07 -5.98
CA LEU A 133 -0.59 8.68 -5.82
C LEU A 133 -1.54 9.79 -6.30
N ARG A 134 -1.32 11.04 -5.87
CA ARG A 134 -2.08 12.20 -6.32
C ARG A 134 -2.05 12.35 -7.84
N LEU A 135 -0.86 12.26 -8.43
CA LEU A 135 -0.66 12.37 -9.87
C LEU A 135 -1.39 11.27 -10.66
N LEU A 136 -1.40 10.02 -10.16
CA LEU A 136 -2.15 8.92 -10.78
C LEU A 136 -3.66 9.21 -10.78
N LEU A 137 -4.21 9.66 -9.65
CA LEU A 137 -5.63 9.97 -9.49
C LEU A 137 -6.05 11.16 -10.36
N GLU A 138 -5.23 12.22 -10.43
CA GLU A 138 -5.42 13.37 -11.33
C GLU A 138 -5.45 12.98 -12.82
N ASN A 139 -4.85 11.84 -13.19
CA ASN A 139 -4.80 11.30 -14.55
C ASN A 139 -5.73 10.10 -14.74
N GLY A 140 -6.84 10.05 -14.00
CA GLY A 140 -7.90 9.04 -14.20
C GLY A 140 -7.65 7.71 -13.47
N GLY A 141 -6.72 7.68 -12.52
CA GLY A 141 -6.59 6.56 -11.59
C GLY A 141 -7.85 6.39 -10.76
N ASN A 142 -8.33 5.15 -10.64
CA ASN A 142 -9.54 4.84 -9.88
C ASN A 142 -9.21 4.78 -8.37
N PRO A 143 -9.74 5.69 -7.53
CA PRO A 143 -9.52 5.66 -6.07
C PRO A 143 -10.14 4.42 -5.41
N ASN A 144 -11.10 3.77 -6.07
CA ASN A 144 -11.73 2.52 -5.68
C ASN A 144 -11.10 1.30 -6.36
N SER A 145 -9.81 1.39 -6.72
CA SER A 145 -9.09 0.23 -7.28
C SER A 145 -9.07 -0.90 -6.26
N VAL A 146 -9.45 -2.09 -6.71
CA VAL A 146 -9.40 -3.34 -5.95
C VAL A 146 -8.54 -4.33 -6.70
N GLU A 147 -7.76 -5.12 -5.97
CA GLU A 147 -7.11 -6.31 -6.50
C GLU A 147 -8.12 -7.18 -7.26
N CYS A 148 -7.72 -7.68 -8.43
CA CYS A 148 -8.59 -8.49 -9.28
C CYS A 148 -7.92 -9.80 -9.73
N GLY A 149 -6.92 -10.26 -8.96
CA GLY A 149 -6.21 -11.49 -9.21
C GLY A 149 -6.37 -12.53 -8.11
N VAL A 150 -5.32 -13.30 -7.87
CA VAL A 150 -5.30 -14.39 -6.88
C VAL A 150 -4.09 -14.27 -5.95
N GLN A 151 -4.22 -14.88 -4.78
CA GLN A 151 -3.15 -15.10 -3.83
C GLN A 151 -3.10 -16.57 -3.44
N GLU A 152 -1.90 -17.15 -3.40
CA GLU A 152 -1.70 -18.51 -2.89
C GLU A 152 -1.65 -18.46 -1.36
N ASP A 153 -2.40 -19.33 -0.70
CA ASP A 153 -2.27 -19.53 0.74
C ASP A 153 -1.09 -20.46 1.08
N GLY A 154 -0.75 -20.59 2.36
CA GLY A 154 0.34 -21.45 2.81
C GLY A 154 0.13 -22.96 2.57
N PHE A 155 -1.01 -23.35 1.98
CA PHE A 155 -1.38 -24.73 1.68
C PHE A 155 -1.47 -25.00 0.17
N GLY A 156 -1.12 -24.03 -0.68
CA GLY A 156 -1.15 -24.15 -2.13
C GLY A 156 -2.51 -23.90 -2.77
N ASN A 157 -3.51 -23.40 -2.04
CA ASN A 157 -4.79 -23.01 -2.62
C ASN A 157 -4.74 -21.56 -3.09
N PHE A 158 -5.41 -21.28 -4.20
CA PHE A 158 -5.57 -19.92 -4.73
C PHE A 158 -6.88 -19.31 -4.25
N ASN A 159 -6.79 -18.20 -3.54
CA ASN A 159 -7.92 -17.40 -3.08
C ASN A 159 -7.97 -16.07 -3.85
N PRO A 160 -9.15 -15.49 -4.10
CA PRO A 160 -9.26 -14.17 -4.71
C PRO A 160 -8.50 -13.11 -3.89
N ALA A 161 -7.60 -12.38 -4.55
CA ALA A 161 -7.02 -11.17 -4.00
C ALA A 161 -8.06 -10.04 -4.10
N CYS A 162 -8.31 -9.33 -3.00
CA CYS A 162 -9.45 -8.43 -2.93
C CYS A 162 -9.20 -7.17 -2.09
N ASN A 163 -7.95 -6.79 -1.81
CA ASN A 163 -7.71 -5.57 -1.05
C ASN A 163 -7.88 -4.32 -1.93
N SER A 164 -8.48 -3.27 -1.38
CA SER A 164 -8.63 -1.98 -2.06
C SER A 164 -7.42 -1.06 -1.87
N ALA A 165 -7.28 -0.06 -2.74
CA ALA A 165 -6.29 1.01 -2.57
C ALA A 165 -6.41 1.70 -1.20
N LEU A 166 -7.65 1.98 -0.76
CA LEU A 166 -7.89 2.61 0.54
C LEU A 166 -7.48 1.69 1.70
N PHE A 167 -7.75 0.39 1.62
CA PHE A 167 -7.27 -0.60 2.60
C PHE A 167 -5.75 -0.53 2.78
N TYR A 168 -4.98 -0.54 1.68
CA TYR A 168 -3.52 -0.45 1.73
C TYR A 168 -3.02 0.88 2.29
N ALA A 169 -3.71 1.98 1.96
CA ALA A 169 -3.32 3.30 2.43
C ALA A 169 -3.40 3.44 3.96
N VAL A 170 -4.36 2.76 4.61
CA VAL A 170 -4.51 2.77 6.08
C VAL A 170 -3.23 2.29 6.78
N PHE A 171 -2.64 1.21 6.29
CA PHE A 171 -1.34 0.73 6.79
C PHE A 171 -0.20 1.68 6.41
N ALA A 172 -0.21 2.20 5.17
CA ALA A 172 0.90 2.95 4.61
C ALA A 172 1.11 4.34 5.24
N SER A 173 0.11 5.22 5.19
CA SER A 173 0.19 6.57 5.77
C SER A 173 -1.16 7.28 5.82
N PHE A 174 -1.32 8.19 6.79
CA PHE A 174 -2.52 9.03 6.89
C PHE A 174 -2.70 9.90 5.63
N GLU A 175 -1.62 10.45 5.08
CA GLU A 175 -1.68 11.32 3.91
C GLU A 175 -2.25 10.60 2.67
N LYS A 176 -1.89 9.33 2.45
CA LYS A 176 -2.46 8.54 1.35
C LYS A 176 -3.95 8.27 1.53
N VAL A 177 -4.40 8.08 2.77
CA VAL A 177 -5.84 7.95 3.09
C VAL A 177 -6.59 9.23 2.73
N LYS A 178 -6.06 10.41 3.11
CA LYS A 178 -6.65 11.70 2.73
C LYS A 178 -6.75 11.84 1.22
N ILE A 179 -5.66 11.60 0.50
CA ILE A 179 -5.60 11.73 -0.95
C ILE A 179 -6.66 10.86 -1.64
N LEU A 180 -6.82 9.60 -1.20
CA LEU A 180 -7.81 8.69 -1.77
C LEU A 180 -9.24 9.16 -1.48
N ILE A 181 -9.53 9.58 -0.25
CA ILE A 181 -10.87 10.07 0.12
C ILE A 181 -11.20 11.37 -0.62
N GLU A 182 -10.26 12.31 -0.68
CA GLU A 182 -10.39 13.56 -1.46
C GLU A 182 -10.63 13.29 -2.95
N ALA A 183 -10.07 12.20 -3.48
CA ALA A 183 -10.28 11.75 -4.86
C ALA A 183 -11.58 10.96 -5.07
N GLY A 184 -12.39 10.72 -4.03
CA GLY A 184 -13.67 10.01 -4.12
C GLY A 184 -13.61 8.51 -3.87
N ALA A 185 -12.63 8.03 -3.09
CA ALA A 185 -12.66 6.67 -2.56
C ALA A 185 -13.91 6.47 -1.70
N ASP A 186 -14.61 5.36 -1.94
CA ASP A 186 -15.71 4.91 -1.12
C ASP A 186 -15.15 4.35 0.19
N VAL A 187 -15.38 5.10 1.28
CA VAL A 187 -14.95 4.77 2.63
C VAL A 187 -15.56 3.46 3.15
N ASN A 188 -16.68 3.03 2.56
CA ASN A 188 -17.43 1.84 2.94
C ASN A 188 -17.21 0.67 1.97
N LEU A 189 -16.35 0.82 0.95
CA LEU A 189 -16.11 -0.21 -0.05
C LEU A 189 -15.80 -1.56 0.60
N GLU A 190 -16.61 -2.56 0.25
CA GLU A 190 -16.48 -3.93 0.72
C GLU A 190 -15.95 -4.81 -0.39
N THR A 191 -15.13 -5.78 -0.02
CA THR A 191 -14.54 -6.73 -0.96
C THR A 191 -14.85 -8.16 -0.52
N SER A 192 -15.06 -9.04 -1.50
CA SER A 192 -15.89 -10.23 -1.37
C SER A 192 -15.33 -11.38 -0.53
N ALA A 193 -14.09 -11.31 -0.04
CA ALA A 193 -13.48 -12.46 0.65
C ALA A 193 -13.66 -12.45 2.17
N THR A 194 -13.67 -11.28 2.84
CA THR A 194 -13.63 -11.23 4.32
C THR A 194 -14.14 -9.90 4.93
N ASP A 195 -15.12 -9.23 4.31
CA ASP A 195 -15.60 -7.90 4.75
C ASP A 195 -14.45 -6.88 4.91
N VAL A 196 -13.41 -6.99 4.06
CA VAL A 196 -12.17 -6.21 4.18
C VAL A 196 -12.41 -4.77 3.74
N GLY A 197 -12.67 -3.92 4.72
CA GLY A 197 -12.82 -2.47 4.53
C GLY A 197 -11.71 -1.66 5.17
N ALA A 198 -11.66 -0.37 4.86
CA ALA A 198 -10.70 0.56 5.46
C ALA A 198 -10.83 0.63 7.00
N MET A 199 -12.06 0.54 7.54
CA MET A 199 -12.28 0.48 8.99
C MET A 199 -11.65 -0.76 9.62
N TYR A 200 -11.76 -1.93 8.98
CA TYR A 200 -11.12 -3.15 9.48
C TYR A 200 -9.59 -2.99 9.51
N ALA A 201 -8.98 -2.44 8.45
CA ALA A 201 -7.55 -2.13 8.43
C ALA A 201 -7.14 -1.21 9.58
N ALA A 202 -7.98 -0.21 9.90
CA ALA A 202 -7.68 0.73 10.98
C ALA A 202 -7.68 0.05 12.36
N PHE A 203 -8.57 -0.92 12.59
CA PHE A 203 -8.53 -1.76 13.78
C PHE A 203 -7.32 -2.70 13.78
N ALA A 204 -7.09 -3.44 12.69
CA ALA A 204 -6.00 -4.40 12.58
C ALA A 204 -4.60 -3.78 12.79
N HIS A 205 -4.44 -2.51 12.41
CA HIS A 205 -3.20 -1.75 12.55
C HIS A 205 -3.23 -0.72 13.69
N GLN A 206 -4.25 -0.73 14.55
CA GLN A 206 -4.40 0.17 15.70
C GLN A 206 -4.31 1.66 15.35
N ARG A 207 -4.74 2.03 14.15
CA ARG A 207 -4.70 3.40 13.59
C ARG A 207 -5.96 4.19 13.96
N MET A 208 -6.08 4.53 15.24
CA MET A 208 -7.24 5.27 15.77
C MET A 208 -7.38 6.67 15.16
N ASP A 209 -6.26 7.31 14.80
CA ASP A 209 -6.20 8.53 14.00
C ASP A 209 -6.96 8.40 12.67
N ILE A 210 -6.64 7.35 11.91
CA ILE A 210 -7.28 7.06 10.63
C ILE A 210 -8.72 6.60 10.83
N LEU A 211 -9.01 5.75 11.82
CA LEU A 211 -10.38 5.32 12.12
C LEU A 211 -11.30 6.51 12.36
N LEU A 212 -10.87 7.50 13.16
CA LEU A 212 -11.62 8.72 13.38
C LEU A 212 -11.87 9.47 12.07
N TYR A 213 -10.84 9.61 11.24
CA TYR A 213 -10.95 10.30 9.95
C TYR A 213 -11.93 9.61 8.99
N LEU A 214 -11.88 8.27 8.89
CA LEU A 214 -12.84 7.48 8.12
C LEU A 214 -14.28 7.72 8.61
N LEU A 215 -14.50 7.67 9.92
CA LEU A 215 -15.80 7.93 10.54
C LEU A 215 -16.32 9.35 10.27
N GLU A 216 -15.43 10.36 10.34
CA GLU A 216 -15.76 11.74 9.99
C GLU A 216 -16.15 11.92 8.51
N HIS A 217 -15.68 11.02 7.64
CA HIS A 217 -15.96 11.02 6.20
C HIS A 217 -17.03 9.98 5.79
N GLY A 218 -17.87 9.56 6.73
CA GLY A 218 -19.07 8.76 6.43
C GLY A 218 -18.88 7.24 6.46
N ALA A 219 -17.79 6.75 7.07
CA ALA A 219 -17.68 5.33 7.33
C ALA A 219 -18.80 4.85 8.27
N ASP A 220 -19.43 3.73 7.92
CA ASP A 220 -20.60 3.22 8.62
C ASP A 220 -20.23 2.65 10.00
N TYR A 221 -20.55 3.42 11.04
CA TYR A 221 -20.33 3.01 12.43
C TYR A 221 -21.33 1.95 12.94
N HIS A 222 -22.35 1.59 12.16
CA HIS A 222 -23.22 0.44 12.43
C HIS A 222 -22.74 -0.85 11.76
N ARG A 223 -21.67 -0.78 10.95
CA ARG A 223 -21.06 -1.93 10.30
C ARG A 223 -20.76 -3.04 11.31
N LYS A 224 -20.96 -4.26 10.84
CA LYS A 224 -20.60 -5.47 11.55
C LYS A 224 -19.29 -6.02 11.01
N PHE A 225 -18.44 -6.51 11.91
CA PHE A 225 -17.15 -7.12 11.58
C PHE A 225 -17.25 -8.62 11.84
N GLU A 226 -16.70 -9.44 10.95
CA GLU A 226 -16.62 -10.87 11.15
C GLU A 226 -15.39 -11.24 11.98
N ARG A 227 -15.57 -12.05 13.02
CA ARG A 227 -14.48 -12.63 13.81
C ARG A 227 -14.64 -14.14 13.89
N VAL A 228 -13.52 -14.83 14.07
CA VAL A 228 -13.47 -16.27 14.30
C VAL A 228 -13.50 -16.54 15.80
N ASN A 229 -14.33 -17.48 16.23
CA ASN A 229 -14.27 -18.01 17.58
C ASN A 229 -13.11 -19.02 17.66
N LEU A 230 -12.01 -18.62 18.31
CA LEU A 230 -10.82 -19.45 18.45
C LEU A 230 -10.95 -20.51 19.56
N ASP A 231 -11.94 -20.38 20.44
CA ASP A 231 -12.18 -21.31 21.56
C ASP A 231 -13.01 -22.53 21.13
N ASP A 232 -13.65 -22.48 19.96
CA ASP A 232 -14.39 -23.60 19.36
C ASP A 232 -13.52 -24.28 18.29
N PRO A 233 -13.29 -25.60 18.36
CA PRO A 233 -12.45 -26.32 17.39
C PRO A 233 -12.99 -26.31 15.95
N ASN A 234 -14.25 -25.93 15.74
CA ASN A 234 -14.84 -25.77 14.42
C ASN A 234 -14.61 -24.37 13.83
N TYR A 235 -13.98 -23.46 14.59
CA TYR A 235 -13.67 -22.09 14.18
C TYR A 235 -14.86 -21.33 13.55
N PRO A 236 -16.06 -21.36 14.17
CA PRO A 236 -17.21 -20.68 13.62
C PRO A 236 -16.98 -19.17 13.61
N THR A 237 -17.53 -18.48 12.60
CA THR A 237 -17.48 -17.03 12.53
C THR A 237 -18.71 -16.39 13.14
N PHE A 238 -18.55 -15.19 13.70
CA PHE A 238 -19.62 -14.40 14.30
C PHE A 238 -19.43 -12.91 14.03
N LYS A 239 -20.53 -12.15 14.06
CA LYS A 239 -20.55 -10.72 13.74
C LYS A 239 -20.51 -9.85 14.99
N VAL A 240 -19.63 -8.86 15.00
CA VAL A 240 -19.42 -7.94 16.13
C VAL A 240 -19.61 -6.49 15.73
N SER A 241 -19.83 -5.60 16.71
CA SER A 241 -20.02 -4.16 16.46
C SER A 241 -18.71 -3.37 16.50
N VAL A 242 -18.75 -2.11 16.06
CA VAL A 242 -17.63 -1.17 16.23
C VAL A 242 -17.21 -0.99 17.70
N LEU A 243 -18.16 -1.07 18.65
CA LEU A 243 -17.85 -0.95 20.08
C LEU A 243 -17.15 -2.20 20.61
N TYR A 244 -17.50 -3.38 20.08
CA TYR A 244 -16.80 -4.62 20.37
C TYR A 244 -15.34 -4.54 19.89
N GLU A 245 -15.11 -4.14 18.64
CA GLU A 245 -13.76 -3.97 18.10
C GLU A 245 -12.95 -2.95 18.92
N LEU A 246 -13.56 -1.81 19.29
CA LEU A 246 -12.92 -0.82 20.15
C LEU A 246 -12.59 -1.35 21.55
N ARG A 247 -13.39 -2.24 22.13
CA ARG A 247 -13.05 -2.87 23.41
C ARG A 247 -11.77 -3.69 23.24
N LEU A 248 -11.61 -4.46 22.17
CA LEU A 248 -10.38 -5.23 21.94
C LEU A 248 -9.10 -4.39 21.80
N GLN A 249 -9.22 -3.07 21.57
CA GLN A 249 -8.08 -2.17 21.44
C GLN A 249 -7.57 -1.67 22.82
N ALA A 250 -6.69 -2.42 23.47
CA ALA A 250 -6.04 -1.98 24.71
C ALA A 250 -4.75 -1.18 24.43
N PHE A 251 -4.58 -0.05 25.12
CA PHE A 251 -3.42 0.85 24.97
C PHE A 251 -2.96 1.36 26.33
N PRO A 252 -1.66 1.68 26.53
CA PRO A 252 -1.20 2.45 27.68
C PRO A 252 -1.93 3.80 27.79
N LEU A 253 -2.33 4.21 29.00
CA LEU A 253 -3.22 5.37 29.21
C LEU A 253 -2.57 6.71 28.83
N ASP A 254 -1.25 6.79 28.87
CA ASP A 254 -0.44 7.94 28.48
C ASP A 254 -0.06 7.91 26.98
N SER A 255 -0.39 6.83 26.26
CA SER A 255 -0.06 6.69 24.85
C SER A 255 -0.91 7.59 23.96
N LYS A 256 -0.31 8.02 22.85
CA LYS A 256 -1.01 8.73 21.77
C LYS A 256 -2.22 7.94 21.25
N MET A 257 -2.08 6.63 21.09
CA MET A 257 -3.14 5.74 20.58
C MET A 257 -4.36 5.72 21.52
N TYR A 258 -4.14 5.72 22.84
CA TYR A 258 -5.23 5.83 23.80
C TYR A 258 -5.96 7.19 23.69
N GLN A 259 -5.22 8.29 23.55
CA GLN A 259 -5.82 9.61 23.35
C GLN A 259 -6.64 9.69 22.05
N GLU A 260 -6.19 9.02 20.99
CA GLU A 260 -6.94 8.92 19.73
C GLU A 260 -8.17 8.02 19.86
N LYS A 261 -8.06 6.89 20.57
CA LYS A 261 -9.20 6.03 20.91
C LYS A 261 -10.29 6.81 21.64
N LEU A 262 -9.93 7.67 22.59
CA LEU A 262 -10.90 8.51 23.31
C LEU A 262 -11.64 9.48 22.37
N LYS A 263 -11.00 9.98 21.32
CA LYS A 263 -11.66 10.82 20.30
C LYS A 263 -12.68 10.02 19.50
N VAL A 264 -12.36 8.77 19.11
CA VAL A 264 -13.30 7.86 18.47
C VAL A 264 -14.50 7.56 19.37
N ILE A 265 -14.25 7.27 20.66
CA ILE A 265 -15.31 7.04 21.65
C ILE A 265 -16.22 8.27 21.76
N ALA A 266 -15.65 9.48 21.84
CA ALA A 266 -16.42 10.71 21.89
C ALA A 266 -17.25 10.94 20.62
N PHE A 267 -16.70 10.64 19.44
CA PHE A 267 -17.40 10.72 18.16
C PHE A 267 -18.63 9.80 18.13
N LEU A 268 -18.47 8.54 18.59
CA LEU A 268 -19.52 7.53 18.63
C LEU A 268 -20.59 7.85 19.69
N LYS A 269 -20.17 8.34 20.86
CA LYS A 269 -21.10 8.73 21.93
C LYS A 269 -22.07 9.83 21.48
N LYS A 270 -21.60 10.80 20.70
CA LYS A 270 -22.45 11.84 20.09
C LYS A 270 -23.50 11.28 19.11
N ARG A 271 -23.30 10.05 18.64
CA ARG A 271 -24.18 9.30 17.72
C ARG A 271 -24.95 8.18 18.41
N GLY A 272 -25.00 8.17 19.75
CA GLY A 272 -25.80 7.24 20.53
C GLY A 272 -25.12 5.91 20.87
N LEU A 273 -23.84 5.73 20.53
CA LEU A 273 -23.07 4.53 20.84
C LEU A 273 -22.21 4.77 22.09
N ASP A 274 -22.64 4.26 23.25
CA ASP A 274 -21.98 4.48 24.54
C ASP A 274 -20.98 3.34 24.86
N TYR A 275 -19.71 3.56 24.51
CA TYR A 275 -18.59 2.63 24.78
C TYR A 275 -18.52 2.22 26.26
N TRP A 276 -18.71 3.16 27.19
CA TRP A 276 -18.53 2.90 28.62
C TRP A 276 -19.61 2.00 29.21
N LYS A 277 -20.79 1.93 28.56
CA LYS A 277 -21.87 1.00 28.91
C LYS A 277 -21.79 -0.31 28.15
N TYR A 278 -20.98 -0.38 27.10
CA TYR A 278 -20.81 -1.59 26.30
C TYR A 278 -19.94 -2.60 27.08
N PRO A 279 -20.39 -3.86 27.24
CA PRO A 279 -19.66 -4.85 28.00
C PRO A 279 -18.31 -5.18 27.34
N CYS A 280 -17.30 -5.46 28.17
CA CYS A 280 -16.03 -6.00 27.67
C CYS A 280 -16.26 -7.42 27.15
N PRO A 281 -15.76 -7.78 25.96
CA PRO A 281 -15.80 -9.15 25.48
C PRO A 281 -15.06 -10.10 26.43
N ASP A 282 -15.52 -11.35 26.50
CA ASP A 282 -14.90 -12.38 27.33
C ASP A 282 -13.41 -12.55 26.97
N GLY A 283 -12.57 -12.78 27.99
CA GLY A 283 -11.12 -12.93 27.83
C GLY A 283 -10.35 -11.62 27.60
N THR A 284 -11.01 -10.48 27.38
CA THR A 284 -10.31 -9.22 27.07
C THR A 284 -9.48 -8.72 28.25
N ILE A 285 -9.99 -8.86 29.49
CA ILE A 285 -9.28 -8.41 30.70
C ILE A 285 -8.04 -9.27 30.93
N GLU A 286 -8.11 -10.57 30.65
CA GLU A 286 -7.04 -11.54 30.77
C GLU A 286 -5.93 -11.24 29.76
N ILE A 287 -6.31 -10.89 28.52
CA ILE A 287 -5.37 -10.43 27.49
C ILE A 287 -4.68 -9.14 27.94
N ILE A 288 -5.42 -8.15 28.45
CA ILE A 288 -4.87 -6.89 28.97
C ILE A 288 -3.86 -7.14 30.09
N LYS A 289 -4.21 -8.00 31.06
CA LYS A 289 -3.32 -8.39 32.16
C LYS A 289 -2.02 -9.00 31.64
N ARG A 290 -2.11 -9.85 30.63
CA ARG A 290 -0.96 -10.54 30.03
C ARG A 290 -0.06 -9.59 29.23
N GLU A 291 -0.65 -8.65 28.50
CA GLU A 291 0.08 -7.82 27.52
C GLU A 291 0.61 -6.50 28.09
N MET A 292 0.01 -5.97 29.16
CA MET A 292 0.37 -4.66 29.71
C MET A 292 1.26 -4.70 30.96
N GLU A 293 1.60 -5.90 31.46
CA GLU A 293 2.58 -6.13 32.54
C GLU A 293 2.44 -5.19 33.74
N PHE A 294 1.25 -5.12 34.35
CA PHE A 294 1.02 -4.30 35.55
C PHE A 294 1.86 -4.78 36.74
N GLU A 295 2.44 -3.85 37.50
CA GLU A 295 3.29 -4.17 38.65
C GLU A 295 2.49 -4.71 39.84
N ASP A 296 1.25 -4.24 40.00
CA ASP A 296 0.35 -4.64 41.07
C ASP A 296 -1.13 -4.54 40.68
N GLU A 297 -2.00 -5.08 41.53
CA GLU A 297 -3.45 -5.05 41.35
C GLU A 297 -4.01 -3.62 41.36
N HIS A 298 -3.38 -2.68 42.05
CA HIS A 298 -3.85 -1.29 42.11
C HIS A 298 -3.69 -0.59 40.74
N GLN A 299 -2.57 -0.81 40.05
CA GLN A 299 -2.35 -0.30 38.68
C GLN A 299 -3.35 -0.89 37.69
N LEU A 300 -3.59 -2.21 37.76
CA LEU A 300 -4.59 -2.87 36.94
C LEU A 300 -6.00 -2.26 37.19
N GLN A 301 -6.42 -2.12 38.44
CA GLN A 301 -7.74 -1.54 38.76
C GLN A 301 -7.84 -0.07 38.33
N TYR A 302 -6.74 0.69 38.42
CA TYR A 302 -6.68 2.06 37.90
C TYR A 302 -6.83 2.11 36.37
N TYR A 303 -6.25 1.14 35.67
CA TYR A 303 -6.38 0.96 34.23
C TYR A 303 -7.82 0.60 33.84
N LEU A 304 -8.39 -0.45 34.45
CA LEU A 304 -9.72 -0.95 34.13
C LEU A 304 -10.83 0.09 34.35
N LYS A 305 -10.65 1.05 35.27
CA LYS A 305 -11.58 2.18 35.45
C LYS A 305 -11.61 3.17 34.27
N LYS A 306 -10.56 3.20 33.44
CA LYS A 306 -10.43 4.09 32.28
C LYS A 306 -10.45 3.33 30.95
N TYR A 307 -10.47 2.01 31.02
CA TYR A 307 -10.55 1.13 29.87
C TYR A 307 -11.99 0.85 29.48
#